data_AF-A0A7S0F058-F1
#
_entry.id   AF-A0A7S0F058-F1
#
_cell.length_a   1.000
_cell.length_b   1.000
_cell.length_c   1.000
_cell.angle_alpha   90.00
_cell.angle_beta   90.00
_cell.angle_gamma   90.00
#
_symmetry.space_group_name_H-M   'P 1'
#
loop_
_entity.id
_entity.type
_entity.pdbx_description
1 polymer ?
#
loop_
_entity_poly.entity_id
_entity_poly.type
_entity_poly.pdbx_seq_one_letter_code
_entity_poly.pdbx_strand_id
1 'polypeptide(L)'
;ADGSHFPIQNLPFGIFSHAARGLDPRPGVAIGDSVLDLRQAAAEGLLDDVPFHAPSVFGGDSLNDFMARPRADWQAVRAWLTGLLGRDAADASLREHPDRQARCLVPRAEVQMHLPAQIGDYTDFYSSREHASNVGEMFRGKGNELMPNWLHLPVGYHGRASSVVVSGTPVVRPKGQLQLDKADPTKGTEHAPCRLLDFELEMGFFVGGDTPPL
;
A
#
# COMPACT_ATOMS: atom_id res chain seq x y z
N ALA A 1 -17.44 -4.77 14.46
CA ALA A 1 -17.72 -3.84 15.57
C ALA A 1 -17.98 -2.46 14.98
N ASP A 2 -18.86 -1.68 15.59
CA ASP A 2 -19.03 -0.26 15.23
C ASP A 2 -17.68 0.46 15.40
N GLY A 3 -17.28 1.24 14.40
CA GLY A 3 -15.99 1.94 14.38
C GLY A 3 -14.79 1.15 13.86
N SER A 4 -14.95 -0.11 13.42
CA SER A 4 -13.86 -0.82 12.73
C SER A 4 -13.51 -0.15 11.40
N HIS A 5 -12.22 -0.03 11.08
CA HIS A 5 -11.75 0.42 9.77
C HIS A 5 -11.99 -0.63 8.67
N PHE A 6 -12.33 -1.87 9.02
CA PHE A 6 -12.47 -2.98 8.08
C PHE A 6 -13.90 -3.54 8.04
N PRO A 7 -14.93 -2.71 7.81
CA PRO A 7 -16.27 -3.24 7.59
C PRO A 7 -16.33 -3.93 6.22
N ILE A 8 -17.42 -4.65 5.94
CA ILE A 8 -17.61 -5.36 4.66
C ILE A 8 -17.61 -4.41 3.45
N GLN A 9 -17.84 -3.12 3.66
CA GLN A 9 -17.74 -2.09 2.62
C GLN A 9 -16.30 -1.74 2.24
N ASN A 10 -15.31 -2.04 3.10
CA ASN A 10 -13.90 -1.73 2.81
C ASN A 10 -13.24 -2.88 2.01
N LEU A 11 -13.00 -4.03 2.65
CA LEU A 11 -12.32 -5.20 2.08
C LEU A 11 -10.95 -4.86 1.42
N PRO A 12 -9.99 -4.25 2.14
CA PRO A 12 -8.69 -3.91 1.59
C PRO A 12 -7.80 -5.15 1.49
N PHE A 13 -6.98 -5.18 0.44
CA PHE A 13 -6.00 -6.24 0.20
C PHE A 13 -4.67 -5.89 0.86
N GLY A 14 -3.94 -6.90 1.32
CA GLY A 14 -2.58 -6.76 1.83
C GLY A 14 -1.81 -8.07 1.76
N ILE A 15 -0.52 -7.99 2.08
CA ILE A 15 0.34 -9.16 2.26
C ILE A 15 0.60 -9.33 3.75
N PHE A 16 0.38 -10.53 4.25
CA PHE A 16 0.61 -10.88 5.64
C PHE A 16 1.31 -12.23 5.76
N SER A 17 1.95 -12.46 6.91
CA SER A 17 2.31 -13.79 7.37
C SER A 17 1.72 -14.03 8.75
N HIS A 18 1.55 -15.30 9.12
CA HIS A 18 1.06 -15.66 10.44
C HIS A 18 2.23 -15.68 11.42
N ALA A 19 2.29 -14.72 12.34
CA ALA A 19 3.46 -14.49 13.20
C ALA A 19 3.90 -15.76 13.96
N ALA A 20 2.94 -16.54 14.46
CA ALA A 20 3.20 -17.79 15.16
C ALA A 20 3.48 -19.04 14.28
N ARG A 21 3.15 -19.02 12.98
CA ARG A 21 3.27 -20.19 12.09
C ARG A 21 4.38 -20.07 11.05
N GLY A 22 5.06 -18.91 10.98
CA GLY A 22 6.23 -18.70 10.13
C GLY A 22 6.14 -17.48 9.22
N LEU A 23 7.25 -17.20 8.52
CA LEU A 23 7.41 -16.06 7.60
C LEU A 23 7.18 -16.50 6.14
N ASP A 24 5.97 -16.96 5.82
CA ASP A 24 5.52 -17.21 4.44
C ASP A 24 4.46 -16.16 4.08
N PRO A 25 4.86 -15.03 3.45
CA PRO A 25 3.97 -13.94 3.07
C PRO A 25 2.96 -14.39 2.02
N ARG A 26 1.72 -13.93 2.17
CA ARG A 26 0.62 -14.30 1.28
C ARG A 26 -0.46 -13.20 1.19
N PRO A 27 -1.25 -13.16 0.11
CA PRO A 27 -2.38 -12.25 -0.04
C PRO A 27 -3.49 -12.52 0.96
N GLY A 28 -4.02 -11.44 1.53
CA GLY A 28 -5.18 -11.49 2.42
C GLY A 28 -6.07 -10.28 2.30
N VAL A 29 -7.30 -10.40 2.82
CA VAL A 29 -8.30 -9.34 2.87
C VAL A 29 -8.72 -9.10 4.31
N ALA A 30 -8.62 -7.85 4.78
CA ALA A 30 -9.04 -7.51 6.13
C ALA A 30 -10.58 -7.44 6.24
N ILE A 31 -11.14 -8.06 7.28
CA ILE A 31 -12.56 -8.02 7.62
C ILE A 31 -12.73 -8.07 9.15
N GLY A 32 -13.21 -6.96 9.73
CA GLY A 32 -13.31 -6.78 11.17
C GLY A 32 -11.95 -6.97 11.86
N ASP A 33 -11.88 -7.99 12.73
CA ASP A 33 -10.68 -8.35 13.48
C ASP A 33 -9.94 -9.56 12.91
N SER A 34 -10.28 -9.94 11.66
CA SER A 34 -9.68 -11.06 10.96
C SER A 34 -9.10 -10.65 9.61
N VAL A 35 -8.24 -11.51 9.07
CA VAL A 35 -7.76 -11.48 7.69
C VAL A 35 -8.18 -12.77 7.03
N LEU A 36 -8.89 -12.68 5.90
CA LEU A 36 -9.15 -13.82 5.03
C LEU A 36 -7.89 -14.13 4.22
N ASP A 37 -7.30 -15.31 4.43
CA ASP A 37 -6.18 -15.84 3.65
C ASP A 37 -6.68 -16.27 2.25
N LEU A 38 -6.31 -15.52 1.21
CA LEU A 38 -6.76 -15.79 -0.15
C LEU A 38 -6.09 -17.03 -0.75
N ARG A 39 -4.86 -17.33 -0.34
CA ARG A 39 -4.15 -18.55 -0.77
C ARG A 39 -4.85 -19.78 -0.21
N GLN A 40 -5.21 -19.74 1.08
CA GLN A 40 -5.96 -20.82 1.72
C GLN A 40 -7.39 -20.93 1.19
N ALA A 41 -8.08 -19.80 0.93
CA ALA A 41 -9.40 -19.81 0.32
C ALA A 41 -9.40 -20.46 -1.07
N ALA A 42 -8.37 -20.18 -1.88
CA ALA A 42 -8.19 -20.83 -3.18
C ALA A 42 -7.94 -22.34 -3.04
N ALA A 43 -7.12 -22.76 -2.07
CA ALA A 43 -6.86 -24.19 -1.82
C ALA A 43 -8.11 -24.96 -1.34
N GLU A 44 -9.07 -24.27 -0.71
CA GLU A 44 -10.36 -24.83 -0.30
C GLU A 44 -11.42 -24.83 -1.42
N GLY A 45 -11.08 -24.38 -2.63
CA GLY A 45 -11.99 -24.27 -3.77
C GLY A 45 -12.99 -23.12 -3.67
N LEU A 46 -12.81 -22.18 -2.73
CA LEU A 46 -13.76 -21.08 -2.55
C LEU A 46 -13.71 -20.06 -3.69
N LEU A 47 -12.61 -20.01 -4.44
CA LEU A 47 -12.36 -19.06 -5.51
C LEU A 47 -12.53 -19.67 -6.91
N ASP A 48 -13.14 -20.85 -7.04
CA ASP A 48 -13.20 -21.59 -8.32
C ASP A 48 -14.05 -20.88 -9.39
N ASP A 49 -15.00 -20.04 -8.97
CA ASP A 49 -15.91 -19.30 -9.87
C ASP A 49 -15.37 -17.93 -10.32
N VAL A 50 -14.18 -17.51 -9.88
CA VAL A 50 -13.59 -16.24 -10.33
C VAL A 50 -13.04 -16.38 -11.77
N PRO A 51 -12.98 -15.30 -12.58
CA PRO A 51 -12.70 -15.40 -14.02
C PRO A 51 -11.22 -15.68 -14.37
N PHE A 52 -10.44 -16.21 -13.42
CA PHE A 52 -9.03 -16.55 -13.58
C PHE A 52 -8.63 -17.67 -12.62
N HIS A 53 -7.50 -18.30 -12.88
CA HIS A 53 -6.96 -19.35 -12.00
C HIS A 53 -6.42 -18.73 -10.69
N ALA A 54 -7.24 -18.77 -9.64
CA ALA A 54 -6.94 -18.12 -8.36
C ALA A 54 -5.61 -18.57 -7.71
N PRO A 55 -5.23 -19.87 -7.72
CA PRO A 55 -3.95 -20.29 -7.14
C PRO A 55 -2.72 -19.66 -7.81
N SER A 56 -2.79 -19.33 -9.12
CA SER A 56 -1.68 -18.63 -9.78
C SER A 56 -1.62 -17.14 -9.45
N VAL A 57 -2.74 -16.52 -9.07
CA VAL A 57 -2.80 -15.08 -8.78
C VAL A 57 -2.58 -14.79 -7.29
N PHE A 58 -3.07 -15.67 -6.40
CA PHE A 58 -2.94 -15.53 -4.95
C PHE A 58 -1.89 -16.48 -4.34
N GLY A 59 -1.09 -17.13 -5.19
CA GLY A 59 0.00 -18.02 -4.78
C GLY A 59 1.29 -17.30 -4.39
N GLY A 60 1.53 -16.07 -4.88
CA GLY A 60 2.75 -15.31 -4.67
C GLY A 60 2.88 -14.64 -3.30
N ASP A 61 3.95 -13.88 -3.10
CA ASP A 61 4.27 -13.10 -1.89
C ASP A 61 3.94 -11.61 -2.02
N SER A 62 3.30 -11.22 -3.12
CA SER A 62 2.95 -9.85 -3.47
C SER A 62 1.59 -9.80 -4.16
N LEU A 63 0.97 -8.61 -4.23
CA LEU A 63 -0.28 -8.41 -4.96
C LEU A 63 -0.06 -8.14 -6.46
N ASN A 64 1.19 -8.15 -6.96
CA ASN A 64 1.50 -7.75 -8.33
C ASN A 64 0.71 -8.55 -9.38
N ASP A 65 0.61 -9.88 -9.24
CA ASP A 65 -0.14 -10.73 -10.18
C ASP A 65 -1.65 -10.40 -10.18
N PHE A 66 -2.21 -10.03 -9.03
CA PHE A 66 -3.60 -9.59 -8.92
C PHE A 66 -3.77 -8.16 -9.47
N MET A 67 -2.83 -7.26 -9.19
CA MET A 67 -2.80 -5.90 -9.72
C MET A 67 -2.65 -5.88 -11.25
N ALA A 68 -1.96 -6.86 -11.85
CA ALA A 68 -1.84 -6.97 -13.30
C ALA A 68 -3.15 -7.39 -14.00
N ARG A 69 -4.14 -7.90 -13.25
CA ARG A 69 -5.44 -8.30 -13.81
C ARG A 69 -6.26 -7.08 -14.25
N PRO A 70 -7.17 -7.22 -15.23
CA PRO A 70 -8.06 -6.14 -15.62
C PRO A 70 -9.04 -5.81 -14.49
N ARG A 71 -9.58 -4.59 -14.49
CA ARG A 71 -10.56 -4.10 -13.51
C ARG A 71 -11.76 -5.04 -13.32
N ALA A 72 -12.21 -5.71 -14.37
CA ALA A 72 -13.32 -6.66 -14.31
C ALA A 72 -13.04 -7.80 -13.31
N ASP A 73 -11.80 -8.29 -13.26
CA ASP A 73 -11.38 -9.35 -12.34
C ASP A 73 -11.36 -8.85 -10.89
N TRP A 74 -10.91 -7.61 -10.66
CA TRP A 74 -10.97 -7.00 -9.32
C TRP A 74 -12.41 -6.85 -8.83
N GLN A 75 -13.33 -6.45 -9.72
CA GLN A 75 -14.75 -6.36 -9.41
C GLN A 75 -15.36 -7.72 -9.12
N ALA A 76 -14.98 -8.76 -9.88
CA ALA A 76 -15.42 -10.13 -9.65
C ALA A 76 -14.96 -10.65 -8.27
N VAL A 77 -13.68 -10.46 -7.92
CA VAL A 77 -13.16 -10.83 -6.59
C VAL A 77 -13.87 -10.06 -5.48
N ARG A 78 -14.13 -8.76 -5.65
CA ARG A 78 -14.87 -7.99 -4.64
C ARG A 78 -16.31 -8.46 -4.46
N ALA A 79 -17.00 -8.78 -5.56
CA ALA A 79 -18.35 -9.33 -5.51
C ALA A 79 -18.36 -10.69 -4.80
N TRP A 80 -17.40 -11.56 -5.13
CA TRP A 80 -17.18 -12.84 -4.45
C TRP A 80 -16.93 -12.65 -2.95
N LEU A 81 -15.99 -11.78 -2.55
CA LEU A 81 -15.71 -11.48 -1.14
C LEU A 81 -16.97 -11.02 -0.38
N THR A 82 -17.77 -10.17 -1.02
CA THR A 82 -19.01 -9.65 -0.43
C THR A 82 -20.05 -10.78 -0.27
N GLY A 83 -20.15 -11.67 -1.25
CA GLY A 83 -21.01 -12.85 -1.20
C GLY A 83 -20.54 -13.88 -0.17
N LEU A 84 -19.24 -14.09 -0.01
CA LEU A 84 -18.70 -15.07 0.93
C LEU A 84 -18.76 -14.58 2.39
N LEU A 85 -18.46 -13.31 2.63
CA LEU A 85 -18.30 -12.72 3.97
C LEU A 85 -19.57 -12.03 4.48
N GLY A 86 -20.57 -11.84 3.63
CA GLY A 86 -21.86 -11.23 3.98
C GLY A 86 -22.63 -12.10 4.98
N ARG A 87 -23.21 -11.48 6.01
CA ARG A 87 -24.04 -12.21 7.00
C ARG A 87 -25.28 -12.84 6.38
N ASP A 88 -25.93 -12.11 5.48
CA ASP A 88 -27.18 -12.51 4.82
C ASP A 88 -26.94 -13.04 3.40
N ALA A 89 -25.69 -13.31 3.05
CA ALA A 89 -25.36 -13.81 1.72
C ALA A 89 -25.74 -15.29 1.59
N ALA A 90 -26.20 -15.64 0.38
CA ALA A 90 -26.65 -16.99 0.03
C ALA A 90 -25.51 -18.02 0.09
N ASP A 91 -24.27 -17.59 -0.14
CA ASP A 91 -23.10 -18.43 0.02
C ASP A 91 -22.80 -18.64 1.50
N ALA A 92 -22.97 -19.87 1.96
CA ALA A 92 -22.67 -20.31 3.33
C ALA A 92 -21.40 -21.16 3.41
N SER A 93 -20.66 -21.32 2.30
CA SER A 93 -19.52 -22.23 2.15
C SER A 93 -18.37 -21.95 3.11
N LEU A 94 -18.26 -20.71 3.62
CA LEU A 94 -17.39 -20.36 4.73
C LEU A 94 -18.16 -20.31 6.06
N ARG A 95 -19.29 -19.58 6.13
CA ARG A 95 -20.02 -19.29 7.39
C ARG A 95 -20.55 -20.53 8.13
N GLU A 96 -20.90 -21.59 7.42
CA GLU A 96 -21.46 -22.82 8.00
C GLU A 96 -20.42 -23.95 8.18
N HIS A 97 -19.14 -23.68 7.90
CA HIS A 97 -18.05 -24.66 7.99
C HIS A 97 -16.95 -24.19 8.97
N PRO A 98 -17.10 -24.44 10.29
CA PRO A 98 -16.17 -23.94 11.32
C PRO A 98 -14.71 -24.34 11.09
N ASP A 99 -14.46 -25.57 10.66
CA ASP A 99 -13.09 -26.04 10.38
C ASP A 99 -12.45 -25.28 9.23
N ARG A 100 -13.24 -24.94 8.20
CA ARG A 100 -12.79 -24.13 7.06
C ARG A 100 -12.55 -22.68 7.48
N GLN A 101 -13.42 -22.11 8.31
CA GLN A 101 -13.18 -20.77 8.88
C GLN A 101 -11.88 -20.72 9.66
N ALA A 102 -11.63 -21.70 10.53
CA ALA A 102 -10.42 -21.75 11.34
C ALA A 102 -9.13 -21.86 10.50
N ARG A 103 -9.23 -22.36 9.25
CA ARG A 103 -8.13 -22.37 8.28
C ARG A 103 -8.01 -21.07 7.49
N CYS A 104 -9.13 -20.52 7.00
CA CYS A 104 -9.13 -19.36 6.10
C CYS A 104 -9.10 -18.01 6.81
N LEU A 105 -9.56 -17.89 8.05
CA LEU A 105 -9.62 -16.63 8.79
C LEU A 105 -8.55 -16.63 9.89
N VAL A 106 -7.61 -15.70 9.75
CA VAL A 106 -6.53 -15.50 10.73
C VAL A 106 -6.87 -14.28 11.59
N PRO A 107 -6.79 -14.36 12.93
CA PRO A 107 -6.97 -13.19 13.78
C PRO A 107 -5.95 -12.11 13.43
N ARG A 108 -6.40 -10.86 13.25
CA ARG A 108 -5.55 -9.72 12.88
C ARG A 108 -4.51 -9.38 13.96
N ALA A 109 -4.72 -9.82 15.20
CA ALA A 109 -3.72 -9.70 16.25
C ALA A 109 -2.52 -10.66 16.06
N GLU A 110 -2.66 -11.68 15.22
CA GLU A 110 -1.65 -12.73 14.97
C GLU A 110 -0.94 -12.57 13.61
N VAL A 111 -1.26 -11.52 12.85
CA VAL A 111 -0.65 -11.27 11.54
C VAL A 111 0.52 -10.31 11.64
N GLN A 112 1.55 -10.56 10.83
CA GLN A 112 2.61 -9.60 10.53
C GLN A 112 2.41 -9.10 9.10
N MET A 113 2.30 -7.78 8.93
CA MET A 113 2.12 -7.16 7.61
C MET A 113 3.45 -6.99 6.88
N HIS A 114 3.41 -7.12 5.55
CA HIS A 114 4.53 -6.89 4.64
C HIS A 114 4.17 -5.80 3.62
N LEU A 115 5.15 -5.38 2.81
CA LEU A 115 4.83 -4.52 1.66
C LEU A 115 3.82 -5.22 0.75
N PRO A 116 2.76 -4.53 0.30
CA PRO A 116 1.69 -5.15 -0.46
C PRO A 116 2.10 -5.53 -1.90
N ALA A 117 3.16 -4.92 -2.42
CA ALA A 117 3.63 -5.15 -3.78
C ALA A 117 5.16 -5.03 -3.86
N GLN A 118 5.75 -5.70 -4.85
CA GLN A 118 7.10 -5.43 -5.32
C GLN A 118 7.05 -4.16 -6.18
N ILE A 119 7.62 -3.08 -5.67
CA ILE A 119 7.58 -1.76 -6.31
C ILE A 119 8.74 -1.66 -7.30
N GLY A 120 8.42 -1.61 -8.60
CA GLY A 120 9.41 -1.36 -9.65
C GLY A 120 9.87 0.10 -9.61
N ASP A 121 8.93 1.01 -9.90
CA ASP A 121 9.15 2.45 -9.86
C ASP A 121 8.24 3.12 -8.82
N TYR A 122 8.76 4.16 -8.19
CA TYR A 122 8.03 5.04 -7.28
C TYR A 122 8.17 6.48 -7.79
N THR A 123 7.04 7.15 -7.95
CA THR A 123 6.95 8.56 -8.35
C THR A 123 6.25 9.33 -7.25
N ASP A 124 6.84 10.46 -6.87
CA ASP A 124 6.22 11.41 -5.96
C ASP A 124 5.79 12.67 -6.74
N PHE A 125 4.58 13.13 -6.45
CA PHE A 125 3.94 14.27 -7.12
C PHE A 125 3.78 15.45 -6.17
N TYR A 126 3.96 16.65 -6.70
CA TYR A 126 3.91 17.89 -5.95
C TYR A 126 2.57 18.62 -6.10
N SER A 127 1.47 17.90 -5.86
CA SER A 127 0.11 18.29 -6.30
C SER A 127 -0.72 19.10 -5.29
N SER A 128 -0.22 19.34 -4.08
CA SER A 128 -0.90 20.22 -3.12
C SER A 128 -0.52 21.68 -3.36
N ARG A 129 -1.50 22.52 -3.70
CA ARG A 129 -1.28 23.95 -3.95
C ARG A 129 -0.80 24.68 -2.70
N GLU A 130 -1.40 24.38 -1.57
CA GLU A 130 -1.09 25.00 -0.28
C GLU A 130 0.32 24.62 0.15
N HIS A 131 0.68 23.33 0.07
CA HIS A 131 2.04 22.87 0.34
C HIS A 131 3.03 23.58 -0.60
N ALA A 132 2.76 23.58 -1.91
CA ALA A 132 3.61 24.24 -2.91
C ALA A 132 3.80 25.72 -2.64
N SER A 133 2.72 26.40 -2.23
CA SER A 133 2.72 27.83 -1.95
C SER A 133 3.48 28.15 -0.66
N ASN A 134 3.28 27.37 0.41
CA ASN A 134 3.97 27.55 1.70
C ASN A 134 5.48 27.37 1.54
N VAL A 135 5.91 26.31 0.86
CA VAL A 135 7.33 26.10 0.51
C VAL A 135 7.82 27.26 -0.34
N GLY A 136 7.05 27.66 -1.35
CA GLY A 136 7.42 28.78 -2.21
C GLY A 136 7.62 30.09 -1.47
N GLU A 137 6.73 30.45 -0.54
CA GLU A 137 6.84 31.65 0.27
C GLU A 137 8.10 31.63 1.15
N MET A 138 8.42 30.49 1.78
CA MET A 138 9.65 30.35 2.59
C MET A 138 10.94 30.57 1.79
N PHE A 139 10.95 30.21 0.50
CA PHE A 139 12.15 30.30 -0.35
C PHE A 139 12.22 31.57 -1.22
N ARG A 140 11.07 32.05 -1.71
CA ARG A 140 10.97 33.11 -2.73
C ARG A 140 10.17 34.33 -2.26
N GLY A 141 9.55 34.25 -1.09
CA GLY A 141 8.69 35.29 -0.54
C GLY A 141 7.29 35.32 -1.16
N LYS A 142 6.43 36.11 -0.52
CA LYS A 142 5.03 36.30 -0.92
C LYS A 142 4.92 36.97 -2.29
N GLY A 143 3.99 36.49 -3.12
CA GLY A 143 3.77 36.91 -4.51
C GLY A 143 4.57 36.13 -5.56
N ASN A 144 5.51 35.26 -5.14
CA ASN A 144 6.33 34.42 -6.02
C ASN A 144 6.27 32.94 -5.60
N GLU A 145 5.14 32.51 -5.04
CA GLU A 145 5.01 31.22 -4.35
C GLU A 145 5.04 30.04 -5.33
N LEU A 146 4.37 30.12 -6.47
CA LEU A 146 4.32 29.03 -7.44
C LEU A 146 5.27 29.28 -8.62
N MET A 147 6.02 28.25 -9.02
CA MET A 147 6.79 28.28 -10.25
C MET A 147 5.85 28.29 -11.47
N PRO A 148 6.25 28.90 -12.61
CA PRO A 148 5.36 29.07 -13.77
C PRO A 148 4.73 27.77 -14.28
N ASN A 149 5.44 26.64 -14.21
CA ASN A 149 4.96 25.35 -14.71
C ASN A 149 3.91 24.67 -13.81
N TRP A 150 3.81 25.05 -12.53
CA TRP A 150 3.06 24.27 -11.53
C TRP A 150 1.56 24.17 -11.84
N LEU A 151 0.97 25.23 -12.42
CA LEU A 151 -0.44 25.24 -12.83
C LEU A 151 -0.68 24.59 -14.21
N HIS A 152 0.37 24.15 -14.90
CA HIS A 152 0.29 23.66 -16.27
C HIS A 152 0.56 22.16 -16.42
N LEU A 153 1.17 21.54 -15.40
CA LEU A 153 1.40 20.09 -15.34
C LEU A 153 1.53 19.64 -13.88
N PRO A 154 1.19 18.36 -13.57
CA PRO A 154 1.43 17.80 -12.25
C PRO A 154 2.93 17.54 -12.09
N VAL A 155 3.64 18.51 -11.52
CA VAL A 155 5.09 18.39 -11.28
C VAL A 155 5.33 17.15 -10.41
N GLY A 156 6.31 16.34 -10.78
CA GLY A 156 6.69 15.15 -10.03
C GLY A 156 8.11 14.71 -10.37
N TYR A 157 8.61 13.74 -9.62
CA TYR A 157 9.96 13.22 -9.75
C TYR A 157 10.02 11.74 -9.39
N HIS A 158 11.04 11.04 -9.88
CA HIS A 158 11.29 9.65 -9.50
C HIS A 158 11.82 9.59 -8.07
N GLY A 159 11.05 8.93 -7.20
CA GLY A 159 11.48 8.57 -5.86
C GLY A 159 12.35 7.31 -5.86
N ARG A 160 12.68 6.80 -4.66
CA ARG A 160 13.52 5.62 -4.50
C ARG A 160 12.70 4.40 -4.03
N ALA A 161 12.35 3.52 -4.97
CA ALA A 161 11.57 2.32 -4.68
C ALA A 161 12.19 1.41 -3.61
N SER A 162 13.53 1.24 -3.61
CA SER A 162 14.23 0.34 -2.67
C SER A 162 14.14 0.73 -1.20
N SER A 163 13.68 1.95 -0.89
CA SER A 163 13.56 2.47 0.48
C SER A 163 12.11 2.70 0.91
N VAL A 164 11.12 2.30 0.09
CA VAL A 164 9.73 2.23 0.55
C VAL A 164 9.62 1.05 1.53
N VAL A 165 9.10 1.30 2.72
CA VAL A 165 9.00 0.29 3.80
C VAL A 165 7.59 0.24 4.37
N VAL A 166 7.21 -0.92 4.90
CA VAL A 166 5.90 -1.11 5.54
C VAL A 166 5.82 -0.34 6.87
N SER A 167 4.61 0.09 7.23
CA SER A 167 4.33 0.77 8.50
C SER A 167 4.92 0.02 9.71
N GLY A 168 5.47 0.76 10.67
CA GLY A 168 6.15 0.23 11.85
C GLY A 168 7.65 -0.02 11.68
N THR A 169 8.19 0.06 10.45
CA THR A 169 9.64 -0.02 10.22
C THR A 169 10.35 1.20 10.80
N PRO A 170 11.35 1.04 11.69
CA PRO A 170 12.12 2.17 12.20
C PRO A 170 12.92 2.88 11.11
N VAL A 171 12.91 4.22 11.11
CA VAL A 171 13.70 5.05 10.19
C VAL A 171 14.91 5.61 10.94
N VAL A 172 16.11 5.30 10.46
CA VAL A 172 17.36 5.80 11.05
C VAL A 172 17.64 7.22 10.56
N ARG A 173 17.93 8.15 11.48
CA ARG A 173 18.33 9.53 11.12
C ARG A 173 19.51 9.49 10.15
N PRO A 174 19.38 10.05 8.93
CA PRO A 174 20.45 9.99 7.95
C PRO A 174 21.62 10.89 8.34
N LYS A 175 22.81 10.52 7.89
CA LYS A 175 24.00 11.39 7.85
C LYS A 175 24.24 11.79 6.40
N GLY A 176 24.81 12.96 6.20
CA GLY A 176 25.10 13.46 4.86
C GLY A 176 25.97 14.69 4.89
N GLN A 177 26.21 15.27 3.71
CA GLN A 177 26.90 16.54 3.58
C GLN A 177 25.96 17.68 3.95
N LEU A 178 26.35 18.48 4.94
CA LEU A 178 25.65 19.70 5.36
C LEU A 178 26.51 20.90 5.04
N GLN A 179 25.91 21.96 4.52
CA GLN A 179 26.61 23.23 4.32
C GLN A 179 26.91 23.88 5.68
N LEU A 180 28.15 24.30 5.89
CA LEU A 180 28.59 24.88 7.17
C LEU A 180 27.96 26.25 7.43
N ASP A 181 27.83 27.05 6.38
CA ASP A 181 27.21 28.37 6.42
C ASP A 181 26.20 28.51 5.27
N LYS A 182 24.92 28.76 5.61
CA LYS A 182 23.84 28.91 4.64
C LYS A 182 24.04 30.11 3.70
N ALA A 183 24.69 31.17 4.19
CA ALA A 183 24.91 32.41 3.45
C ALA A 183 26.26 32.45 2.71
N ASP A 184 27.26 31.69 3.16
CA ASP A 184 28.60 31.65 2.55
C ASP A 184 29.01 30.22 2.13
N PRO A 185 28.81 29.83 0.85
CA PRO A 185 29.20 28.51 0.35
C PRO A 185 30.71 28.27 0.34
N THR A 186 31.54 29.32 0.44
CA THR A 186 33.01 29.17 0.46
C THR A 186 33.52 28.52 1.73
N LYS A 187 32.70 28.48 2.80
CA LYS A 187 33.01 27.77 4.05
C LYS A 187 33.02 26.26 3.90
N GLY A 188 32.48 25.72 2.80
CA GLY A 188 32.46 24.28 2.51
C GLY A 188 31.36 23.52 3.25
N THR A 189 31.55 22.21 3.38
CA THR A 189 30.57 21.27 3.94
C THR A 189 31.19 20.41 5.04
N GLU A 190 30.34 19.86 5.90
CA GLU A 190 30.69 18.82 6.87
C GLU A 190 29.86 17.56 6.65
N HIS A 191 30.38 16.40 7.04
CA HIS A 191 29.62 15.16 7.08
C HIS A 191 29.07 14.92 8.49
N ALA A 192 27.76 15.10 8.68
CA ALA A 192 27.12 15.07 9.98
C ALA A 192 25.68 14.51 9.93
N PRO A 193 25.09 14.10 11.07
CA PRO A 193 23.67 13.77 11.13
C PRO A 193 22.77 14.92 10.67
N CYS A 194 21.71 14.61 9.94
CA CYS A 194 20.71 15.60 9.52
C CYS A 194 20.15 16.36 10.74
N ARG A 195 20.11 17.70 10.62
CA ARG A 195 19.63 18.62 11.68
C ARG A 195 18.13 18.95 11.56
N LEU A 196 17.57 18.83 10.36
CA LEU A 196 16.17 19.14 10.03
C LEU A 196 15.51 17.88 9.43
N LEU A 197 15.22 16.91 10.28
CA LEU A 197 14.46 15.72 9.88
C LEU A 197 12.98 16.07 9.97
N ASP A 198 12.22 15.75 8.92
CA ASP A 198 10.81 16.11 8.79
C ASP A 198 9.98 14.92 8.29
N PHE A 199 8.66 15.10 8.20
CA PHE A 199 7.73 14.16 7.58
C PHE A 199 6.84 14.88 6.56
N GLU A 200 6.39 14.14 5.55
CA GLU A 200 5.39 14.59 4.59
C GLU A 200 4.17 13.65 4.65
N LEU A 201 2.97 14.23 4.76
CA LEU A 201 1.72 13.48 4.76
C LEU A 201 1.21 13.35 3.33
N GLU A 202 1.14 12.12 2.84
CA GLU A 202 0.79 11.82 1.47
C GLU A 202 -0.18 10.64 1.35
N MET A 203 -0.69 10.44 0.13
CA MET A 203 -1.38 9.22 -0.28
C MET A 203 -0.73 8.67 -1.55
N GLY A 204 -0.37 7.39 -1.51
CA GLY A 204 0.08 6.64 -2.69
C GLY A 204 -1.03 5.78 -3.29
N PHE A 205 -0.98 5.54 -4.59
CA PHE A 205 -1.82 4.55 -5.27
C PHE A 205 -0.94 3.60 -6.08
N PHE A 206 -1.35 2.33 -6.14
CA PHE A 206 -0.70 1.34 -7.00
C PHE A 206 -1.30 1.41 -8.41
N VAL A 207 -0.46 1.24 -9.41
CA VAL A 207 -0.87 1.05 -10.80
C VAL A 207 -1.29 -0.41 -11.00
N GLY A 208 -2.35 -0.63 -11.76
CA GLY A 208 -2.82 -1.98 -12.12
C GLY A 208 -3.42 -2.02 -13.52
N GLY A 209 -3.71 -3.23 -13.99
CA GLY A 209 -4.13 -3.51 -15.36
C GLY A 209 -2.97 -3.52 -16.35
N ASP A 210 -3.30 -3.58 -17.64
CA ASP A 210 -2.32 -3.48 -18.71
C ASP A 210 -1.74 -2.05 -18.76
N THR A 211 -0.42 -1.96 -18.64
CA THR A 211 0.34 -0.72 -18.85
C THR A 211 1.13 -0.87 -20.14
N PRO A 212 0.50 -0.64 -21.32
CA PRO A 212 1.22 -0.70 -22.57
C PRO A 212 2.37 0.31 -22.53
N PRO A 213 3.57 -0.06 -23.02
CA PRO A 213 4.63 0.91 -23.17
C PRO A 213 4.14 2.07 -24.05
N LEU A 214 4.46 3.30 -23.64
CA LEU A 214 4.20 4.51 -24.41
C LEU A 214 4.86 4.46 -25.80
#